data_AF-A0A962PYG1-F1
#
_entry.id   AF-A0A962PYG1-F1
#
_cell.length_a   1.000
_cell.length_b   1.000
_cell.length_c   1.000
_cell.angle_alpha   90.00
_cell.angle_beta   90.00
_cell.angle_gamma   90.00
#
_symmetry.space_group_name_H-M   'P 1'
#
loop_
_entity.id
_entity.type
_entity.pdbx_description
1 polymer ?
#
loop_
_entity_poly.entity_id
_entity_poly.type
_entity_poly.pdbx_seq_one_letter_code
_entity_poly.pdbx_strand_id
1 'polypeptide(L)' 'MLLDSGTSDAGWSNDRPVQIPPAAPDRDAGTDSKLLESLDVGLFRALRKLGAPRSRICSALWLSYAEYERLCKLI' A
#
# COMPACT_ATOMS: atom_id res chain seq x y z
N MET A 1 -31.68 -18.03 45.51
CA MET A 1 -31.57 -17.52 44.13
C MET A 1 -30.58 -16.36 44.16
N LEU A 2 -29.54 -16.42 43.33
CA LEU A 2 -28.36 -15.54 43.32
C LEU A 2 -28.74 -14.05 43.24
N LEU A 3 -28.14 -13.21 44.09
CA LEU A 3 -28.13 -11.76 43.90
C LEU A 3 -26.76 -11.31 43.37
N ASP A 4 -26.83 -10.73 42.18
CA ASP A 4 -26.01 -9.70 41.54
C ASP A 4 -24.48 -9.78 41.66
N SER A 5 -23.88 -10.33 40.60
CA SER A 5 -22.46 -10.21 40.31
C SER A 5 -22.13 -8.77 39.92
N GLY A 6 -21.35 -8.09 40.76
CA GLY A 6 -20.76 -6.81 40.44
C GLY A 6 -19.87 -6.91 39.20
N THR A 7 -20.18 -6.12 38.18
CA THR A 7 -19.27 -5.81 37.08
C THR A 7 -18.90 -4.34 37.17
N SER A 8 -17.74 -4.07 37.78
CA SER A 8 -17.02 -2.81 37.63
C SER A 8 -16.51 -2.73 36.19
N ASP A 9 -17.27 -2.09 35.29
CA ASP A 9 -16.77 -1.77 33.97
C ASP A 9 -16.02 -0.44 34.02
N ALA A 10 -14.73 -0.53 33.71
CA ALA A 10 -13.76 0.52 33.83
C ALA A 10 -14.08 1.69 32.88
N GLY A 11 -13.98 2.91 33.41
CA GLY A 11 -14.23 4.15 32.70
C GLY A 11 -13.50 4.25 31.36
N TRP A 12 -14.25 4.42 30.28
CA TRP A 12 -13.73 4.86 29.00
C TRP A 12 -13.56 6.38 29.02
N SER A 13 -12.43 6.82 29.57
CA SER A 13 -11.90 8.15 29.29
C SER A 13 -10.72 8.02 28.35
N ASN A 14 -10.99 8.08 27.05
CA ASN A 14 -9.98 8.34 26.03
C ASN A 14 -10.21 9.75 25.45
N ASP A 15 -10.10 10.77 26.30
CA ASP A 15 -9.85 12.13 25.85
C ASP A 15 -8.34 12.27 25.60
N ARG A 16 -7.87 11.70 24.49
CA ARG A 16 -6.57 12.06 23.94
C ARG A 16 -6.82 12.90 22.70
N PRO A 17 -6.23 14.09 22.60
CA PRO A 17 -6.20 14.79 21.32
C PRO A 17 -5.46 13.88 20.34
N VAL A 18 -6.18 13.42 19.31
CA VAL A 18 -5.58 12.73 18.17
C VAL A 18 -4.64 13.74 17.52
N GLN A 19 -3.36 13.66 17.88
CA GLN A 19 -2.31 14.35 17.14
C GLN A 19 -2.31 13.73 15.74
N ILE A 20 -2.98 14.38 14.81
CA ILE A 20 -2.92 14.06 13.39
C ILE A 20 -1.44 14.23 13.01
N PRO A 21 -0.71 13.16 12.66
CA PRO A 21 0.65 13.33 12.19
C PRO A 21 0.63 14.24 10.96
N PRO A 22 1.53 15.22 10.84
CA PRO A 22 1.62 16.04 9.64
C PRO A 22 1.73 15.12 8.44
N ALA A 23 0.93 15.42 7.41
CA ALA A 23 0.87 14.69 6.15
C ALA A 23 2.27 14.30 5.71
N ALA A 24 2.44 13.00 5.46
CA ALA A 24 3.72 12.41 5.05
C ALA A 24 4.38 13.27 3.97
N PRO A 25 5.72 13.46 4.03
CA PRO A 25 6.41 14.25 3.03
C PRO A 25 6.08 13.70 1.65
N ASP A 26 5.74 14.64 0.75
CA ASP A 26 5.60 14.46 -0.68
C ASP A 26 6.86 13.77 -1.21
N ARG A 27 6.82 12.43 -1.27
CA ARG A 27 7.86 11.58 -1.87
C ARG A 27 7.64 11.59 -3.38
N ASP A 28 7.70 12.76 -3.97
CA ASP A 28 7.86 12.89 -5.41
C ASP A 28 9.36 13.05 -5.73
N ALA A 29 9.76 12.60 -6.91
CA ALA A 29 11.12 12.65 -7.47
C ALA A 29 12.19 11.69 -6.89
N GLY A 30 11.78 10.52 -6.41
CA GLY A 30 12.70 9.42 -6.13
C GLY A 30 12.11 8.11 -6.60
N THR A 31 11.74 8.03 -7.88
CA THR A 31 11.41 6.75 -8.51
C THR A 31 12.47 5.77 -8.08
N ASP A 32 12.07 4.69 -7.39
CA ASP A 32 12.97 3.68 -6.86
C ASP A 32 13.86 3.18 -8.02
N SER A 33 15.02 3.80 -8.26
CA SER A 33 15.89 3.44 -9.39
C SER A 33 16.20 1.96 -9.33
N LYS A 34 16.32 1.42 -8.11
CA LYS A 34 16.45 -0.01 -7.82
C LYS A 34 15.33 -0.89 -8.40
N LEU A 35 14.11 -0.39 -8.41
CA LEU A 35 12.95 -1.08 -8.97
C LEU A 35 13.06 -1.14 -10.49
N LEU A 36 13.55 -0.09 -11.15
CA LEU A 36 13.81 -0.10 -12.59
C LEU A 36 15.10 -0.83 -12.99
N GLU A 37 16.14 -0.77 -12.15
CA GLU A 37 17.45 -1.39 -12.38
C GLU A 37 17.34 -2.92 -12.51
N SER A 38 16.35 -3.52 -11.84
CA SER A 38 16.09 -4.96 -11.88
C SER A 38 14.92 -5.36 -12.78
N LEU A 39 14.10 -4.40 -13.22
CA LEU A 39 12.89 -4.67 -13.98
C LEU A 39 13.16 -4.59 -15.48
N ASP A 40 12.74 -5.63 -16.21
CA ASP A 40 12.66 -5.57 -17.67
C ASP A 40 11.49 -4.67 -18.11
N VAL A 41 11.79 -3.38 -18.28
CA VAL A 41 10.84 -2.34 -18.75
C VAL A 41 10.31 -2.67 -20.15
N GLY A 42 11.10 -3.34 -20.99
CA GLY A 42 10.68 -3.78 -22.32
C GLY A 42 9.56 -4.80 -22.24
N LEU A 43 9.73 -5.80 -21.37
CA LEU A 43 8.72 -6.82 -21.09
C LEU A 43 7.45 -6.20 -20.48
N PHE A 44 7.59 -5.31 -19.50
CA PHE A 44 6.44 -4.59 -18.92
C PHE A 44 5.62 -3.84 -19.98
N ARG A 45 6.29 -3.08 -20.86
CA ARG A 45 5.63 -2.35 -21.96
C ARG A 45 4.96 -3.30 -22.95
N ALA A 46 5.61 -4.40 -23.31
CA ALA A 46 5.04 -5.40 -24.22
C ALA A 46 3.76 -6.02 -23.64
N LEU A 47 3.80 -6.43 -22.37
CA LEU A 47 2.63 -7.01 -21.69
C LEU A 47 1.47 -6.02 -21.58
N ARG A 48 1.74 -4.73 -21.30
CA ARG A 48 0.70 -3.69 -21.31
C ARG A 48 0.11 -3.48 -22.70
N LYS A 49 0.93 -3.44 -23.75
CA LYS A 49 0.47 -3.31 -25.15
C LYS A 49 -0.39 -4.49 -25.61
N LEU A 50 -0.09 -5.68 -25.12
CA LEU A 50 -0.88 -6.88 -25.35
C LEU A 50 -2.22 -6.88 -24.58
N GLY A 51 -2.48 -5.88 -23.73
CA GLY A 51 -3.69 -5.81 -22.91
C GLY A 51 -3.72 -6.89 -21.82
N ALA A 52 -2.55 -7.39 -21.40
CA ALA A 52 -2.49 -8.41 -20.36
C ALA A 52 -3.12 -7.87 -19.06
N PRO A 53 -3.91 -8.68 -18.34
CA PRO A 53 -4.53 -8.25 -17.10
C PRO A 53 -3.44 -7.97 -16.06
N ARG A 54 -3.69 -6.96 -15.22
CA ARG A 54 -2.77 -6.50 -14.17
C ARG A 54 -2.22 -7.64 -13.31
N SER A 55 -3.06 -8.59 -12.90
CA SER A 55 -2.64 -9.75 -12.10
C SER A 55 -1.59 -10.63 -12.77
N ARG A 56 -1.68 -10.81 -14.11
CA ARG A 56 -0.69 -11.55 -14.89
C ARG A 56 0.61 -10.78 -15.01
N ILE A 57 0.54 -9.45 -15.21
CA ILE A 57 1.74 -8.61 -15.30
C ILE A 57 2.51 -8.65 -13.97
N CYS A 58 1.80 -8.45 -12.86
CA CYS A 58 2.39 -8.54 -11.51
C CYS A 58 3.03 -9.91 -11.25
N SER A 59 2.34 -11.00 -11.61
CA SER A 59 2.87 -12.36 -11.43
C SER A 59 4.09 -12.65 -12.32
N ALA A 60 4.10 -12.16 -13.56
CA ALA A 60 5.18 -12.41 -14.51
C ALA A 60 6.45 -11.64 -14.15
N LEU A 61 6.29 -10.43 -13.60
CA LEU A 61 7.40 -9.53 -13.27
C LEU A 61 7.77 -9.54 -11.78
N TRP A 62 7.11 -10.40 -10.99
CA TRP A 62 7.29 -10.49 -9.53
C TRP A 62 7.12 -9.13 -8.83
N LEU A 63 6.11 -8.38 -9.26
CA LEU A 63 5.78 -7.07 -8.73
C LEU A 63 4.56 -7.16 -7.81
N SER A 64 4.55 -6.37 -6.75
CA SER A 64 3.32 -6.06 -6.04
C SER A 64 2.40 -5.14 -6.85
N TYR A 65 1.13 -5.12 -6.49
CA TYR A 65 0.16 -4.22 -7.10
C TYR A 65 0.52 -2.74 -6.94
N ALA A 66 1.18 -2.35 -5.84
CA ALA A 66 1.61 -0.97 -5.61
C ALA A 66 2.76 -0.58 -6.55
N GLU A 67 3.72 -1.49 -6.78
CA GLU A 67 4.84 -1.27 -7.71
C GLU A 67 4.35 -1.16 -9.15
N TYR A 68 3.38 -1.98 -9.56
CA TYR A 68 2.71 -1.85 -10.85
C TYR A 68 2.11 -0.45 -11.08
N GLU A 69 1.44 0.12 -10.07
CA GLU A 69 0.84 1.45 -10.17
C GLU A 69 1.90 2.54 -10.29
N ARG A 70 2.99 2.42 -9.52
CA ARG A 70 4.13 3.35 -9.63
C ARG A 70 4.74 3.30 -11.03
N LEU A 71 4.94 2.10 -11.59
CA LEU A 71 5.44 1.92 -12.95
C LEU A 71 4.48 2.48 -14.00
N CYS A 72 3.16 2.33 -13.81
CA CYS A 72 2.18 2.92 -14.73
C CYS A 72 2.18 4.45 -14.73
N LYS A 73 2.55 5.09 -13.61
CA LYS A 73 2.66 6.55 -13.51
C LYS A 73 3.96 7.08 -14.09
N LEU A 74 5.00 6.25 -14.08
CA LEU A 74 6.33 6.60 -14.53
C LEU A 74 6.51 6.45 -16.05
N ILE A 75 5.84 5.47 -16.65
CA ILE A 75 6.07 5.01 -18.03
C ILE A 75 4.78 5.03 -18.85
#